data_AF-A0A7S4KWH0-F1
#
_entry.id   AF-A0A7S4KWH0-F1
#
_cell.length_a   1.000
_cell.length_b   1.000
_cell.length_c   1.000
_cell.angle_alpha   90.00
_cell.angle_beta   90.00
_cell.angle_gamma   90.00
#
_symmetry.space_group_name_H-M   'P 1'
#
loop_
_entity.id
_entity.type
_entity.pdbx_description
1 polymer ?
#
loop_
_entity_poly.entity_id
_entity_poly.type
_entity_poly.pdbx_seq_one_letter_code
_entity_poly.pdbx_strand_id
1 'polypeptide(L)'
;LHSFPPPPPPPPLLLSASSPHNKGTPHPASPLPPPPPPPPPQGLSGEASKVSPAGRAATSSSSGIAKSWEVIKKYQDLTRNIERVDKPLQKVVRKKVSSSQSEANTEEGNKENESSSGSADVGNAQKGVKEELEGRSSYMKQVMSDRSIFEPMILDLIPQIQSFAPQDLTQVEIFVAEVDRRLALLSDERMVLKGFAAWPEKKLEVLREVTGRKQELERLVASMDPEDDRWIAKSAIHEELQQAVDKFESVKPTVEWYIRSEEEIMRNYKTHSIPFDFKLVKNVQIATVGLAKYAMQMSLTAFGRLEEAGGGESLFARQQVQNLLNSALKFSFRVHQFAGGFDAEATGLFDQVHDALSQFLSQDKLTD
;
A
#
# COMPACT_ATOMS: atom_id res chain seq x y z
N LEU A 1 -16.93 -21.60 39.97
CA LEU A 1 -16.57 -20.69 38.86
C LEU A 1 -17.39 -21.12 37.66
N HIS A 2 -18.58 -20.53 37.50
CA HIS A 2 -19.55 -20.91 36.48
C HIS A 2 -19.61 -19.79 35.44
N SER A 3 -19.10 -20.07 34.24
CA SER A 3 -19.06 -19.15 33.10
C SER A 3 -20.37 -19.19 32.32
N PHE A 4 -20.92 -18.01 32.02
CA PHE A 4 -22.01 -17.80 31.07
C PHE A 4 -21.48 -17.49 29.66
N PRO A 5 -22.09 -18.05 28.59
CA PRO A 5 -21.87 -17.68 27.18
C PRO A 5 -22.85 -16.58 26.66
N PRO A 6 -22.64 -16.05 25.42
CA PRO A 6 -23.14 -14.74 24.94
C PRO A 6 -24.51 -14.74 24.22
N PRO A 7 -25.12 -13.55 23.93
CA PRO A 7 -26.46 -13.42 23.33
C PRO A 7 -26.51 -13.29 21.77
N PRO A 8 -27.69 -13.54 21.13
CA PRO A 8 -27.91 -13.54 19.67
C PRO A 8 -28.39 -12.21 19.03
N PRO A 9 -28.38 -12.09 17.67
CA PRO A 9 -28.70 -10.88 16.88
C PRO A 9 -30.20 -10.62 16.58
N PRO A 10 -30.58 -9.39 16.15
CA PRO A 10 -31.97 -8.96 15.92
C PRO A 10 -32.54 -9.25 14.49
N PRO A 11 -33.89 -9.24 14.31
CA PRO A 11 -34.59 -9.55 13.05
C PRO A 11 -34.81 -8.34 12.08
N PRO A 12 -35.12 -8.60 10.79
CA PRO A 12 -35.29 -7.57 9.76
C PRO A 12 -36.70 -6.92 9.72
N LEU A 13 -36.75 -5.65 9.32
CA LEU A 13 -37.97 -4.83 9.17
C LEU A 13 -38.64 -5.04 7.80
N LEU A 14 -39.93 -5.37 7.80
CA LEU A 14 -40.82 -5.40 6.63
C LEU A 14 -41.49 -4.03 6.43
N LEU A 15 -41.41 -3.47 5.21
CA LEU A 15 -42.22 -2.32 4.78
C LEU A 15 -43.65 -2.77 4.45
N SER A 16 -44.65 -2.06 4.99
CA SER A 16 -46.07 -2.22 4.64
C SER A 16 -46.57 -1.04 3.81
N ALA A 17 -47.53 -1.35 2.93
CA ALA A 17 -47.98 -0.59 1.76
C ALA A 17 -49.12 0.40 2.03
N SER A 18 -49.40 1.29 1.06
CA SER A 18 -50.75 1.84 0.78
C SER A 18 -50.88 2.36 -0.67
N SER A 19 -51.95 1.91 -1.35
CA SER A 19 -52.37 2.01 -2.78
C SER A 19 -53.12 3.34 -3.12
N PRO A 20 -53.92 3.53 -4.24
CA PRO A 20 -54.23 2.69 -5.42
C PRO A 20 -54.45 3.41 -6.82
N HIS A 21 -54.77 2.59 -7.86
CA HIS A 21 -55.50 2.89 -9.15
C HIS A 21 -54.71 3.58 -10.29
N ASN A 22 -54.84 3.29 -11.59
CA ASN A 22 -55.70 2.40 -12.41
C ASN A 22 -55.00 2.12 -13.76
N LYS A 23 -55.37 1.02 -14.44
CA LYS A 23 -54.78 0.51 -15.70
C LYS A 23 -55.23 1.28 -16.94
N GLY A 24 -54.33 1.39 -17.92
CA GLY A 24 -54.66 1.69 -19.31
C GLY A 24 -53.46 1.45 -20.23
N THR A 25 -53.51 0.38 -21.02
CA THR A 25 -52.73 0.23 -22.26
C THR A 25 -53.74 0.15 -23.42
N PRO A 26 -53.40 0.70 -24.61
CA PRO A 26 -52.86 -0.17 -25.66
C PRO A 26 -51.70 0.44 -26.49
N HIS A 27 -50.95 -0.49 -27.10
CA HIS A 27 -49.84 -0.47 -28.10
C HIS A 27 -49.74 0.68 -29.16
N PRO A 28 -48.76 0.65 -30.11
CA PRO A 28 -47.30 0.53 -30.02
C PRO A 28 -46.57 1.64 -30.85
N ALA A 29 -45.32 1.99 -30.55
CA ALA A 29 -44.52 2.80 -31.48
C ALA A 29 -43.03 2.39 -31.47
N SER A 30 -42.51 2.19 -32.67
CA SER A 30 -41.21 1.65 -33.06
C SER A 30 -40.00 2.44 -32.54
N PRO A 31 -38.82 1.81 -32.42
CA PRO A 31 -37.60 2.46 -31.93
C PRO A 31 -37.03 3.47 -32.94
N LEU A 32 -36.67 4.66 -32.45
CA LEU A 32 -35.97 5.70 -33.20
C LEU A 32 -34.48 5.33 -33.41
N PRO A 33 -33.87 5.65 -34.56
CA PRO A 33 -32.48 5.32 -34.88
C PRO A 33 -31.45 6.25 -34.20
N PRO A 34 -30.18 5.80 -34.04
CA PRO A 34 -29.10 6.59 -33.44
C PRO A 34 -28.63 7.75 -34.34
N PRO A 35 -28.06 8.82 -33.76
CA PRO A 35 -27.66 10.03 -34.50
C PRO A 35 -26.42 9.80 -35.41
N PRO A 36 -26.30 10.56 -36.51
CA PRO A 36 -25.24 10.37 -37.51
C PRO A 36 -23.86 10.90 -37.08
N PRO A 37 -22.76 10.35 -37.64
CA PRO A 37 -21.40 10.80 -37.39
C PRO A 37 -21.06 12.14 -38.08
N PRO A 38 -20.11 12.93 -37.53
CA PRO A 38 -19.70 14.21 -38.09
C PRO A 38 -18.93 14.06 -39.43
N PRO A 39 -18.99 15.07 -40.32
CA PRO A 39 -18.45 14.99 -41.68
C PRO A 39 -16.91 15.10 -41.75
N PRO A 40 -16.27 14.58 -42.83
CA PRO A 40 -14.83 14.65 -43.03
C PRO A 40 -14.37 16.02 -43.55
N PRO A 41 -13.20 16.53 -43.14
CA PRO A 41 -12.65 17.76 -43.70
C PRO A 41 -12.01 17.52 -45.07
N GLN A 42 -12.49 18.22 -46.10
CA GLN A 42 -11.79 18.42 -47.36
C GLN A 42 -10.63 19.41 -47.16
N GLY A 43 -9.45 19.07 -47.68
CA GLY A 43 -8.20 19.77 -47.40
C GLY A 43 -7.86 20.90 -48.36
N LEU A 44 -6.94 21.76 -47.92
CA LEU A 44 -6.02 22.54 -48.75
C LEU A 44 -4.68 22.70 -48.00
N SER A 45 -3.67 21.98 -48.51
CA SER A 45 -2.25 22.35 -48.67
C SER A 45 -1.57 23.34 -47.70
N GLY A 46 -0.46 22.90 -47.10
CA GLY A 46 0.65 23.81 -46.76
C GLY A 46 1.49 23.43 -45.54
N GLU A 47 2.64 22.80 -45.82
CA GLU A 47 3.90 22.87 -45.05
C GLU A 47 4.02 22.29 -43.62
N ALA A 48 5.16 21.64 -43.38
CA ALA A 48 5.50 20.86 -42.21
C ALA A 48 5.79 21.70 -40.95
N SER A 49 5.33 21.22 -39.78
CA SER A 49 6.02 21.40 -38.50
C SER A 49 5.53 20.40 -37.46
N LYS A 50 6.49 19.66 -36.88
CA LYS A 50 6.30 18.73 -35.75
C LYS A 50 5.84 19.51 -34.51
N VAL A 51 4.76 19.08 -33.87
CA VAL A 51 4.35 19.55 -32.53
C VAL A 51 4.19 18.34 -31.62
N SER A 52 5.04 18.28 -30.60
CA SER A 52 4.99 17.36 -29.47
C SER A 52 3.73 17.59 -28.62
N PRO A 53 3.14 16.56 -27.98
CA PRO A 53 2.07 16.80 -27.02
C PRO A 53 2.62 17.38 -25.71
N ALA A 54 1.89 18.38 -25.22
CA ALA A 54 2.22 19.27 -24.12
C ALA A 54 2.53 18.57 -22.78
N GLY A 55 3.50 19.15 -22.09
CA GLY A 55 4.11 18.65 -20.87
C GLY A 55 3.23 18.75 -19.63
N ARG A 56 3.33 17.71 -18.81
CA ARG A 56 3.11 17.79 -17.37
C ARG A 56 4.45 18.19 -16.76
N ALA A 57 4.46 19.30 -16.02
CA ALA A 57 5.65 19.94 -15.48
C ALA A 57 6.59 18.93 -14.79
N ALA A 58 7.82 18.84 -15.29
CA ALA A 58 8.91 18.19 -14.60
C ALA A 58 9.26 19.05 -13.38
N THR A 59 8.90 18.59 -12.19
CA THR A 59 9.53 19.07 -10.97
C THR A 59 10.97 18.55 -11.00
N SER A 60 11.93 19.45 -11.04
CA SER A 60 13.35 19.14 -10.90
C SER A 60 13.56 18.48 -9.54
N SER A 61 13.64 17.14 -9.52
CA SER A 61 13.95 16.39 -8.32
C SER A 61 15.47 16.27 -8.19
N SER A 62 16.01 16.69 -7.06
CA SER A 62 17.42 16.55 -6.69
C SER A 62 17.83 15.10 -6.41
N SER A 63 16.94 14.13 -6.66
CA SER A 63 17.09 12.72 -6.30
C SER A 63 17.62 11.84 -7.44
N GLY A 64 17.94 12.42 -8.60
CA GLY A 64 18.56 11.72 -9.73
C GLY A 64 17.70 10.66 -10.45
N ILE A 65 16.52 10.33 -9.91
CA ILE A 65 15.62 9.32 -10.49
C ILE A 65 14.76 9.92 -11.60
N ALA A 66 14.85 9.34 -12.80
CA ALA A 66 14.09 9.77 -13.96
C ALA A 66 13.63 8.58 -14.83
N LYS A 67 12.51 8.75 -15.54
CA LYS A 67 12.07 7.77 -16.54
C LYS A 67 13.08 7.72 -17.67
N SER A 68 13.73 6.58 -17.85
CA SER A 68 14.62 6.36 -18.99
C SER A 68 13.86 5.67 -20.13
N TRP A 69 13.77 6.33 -21.28
CA TRP A 69 13.21 5.74 -22.49
C TRP A 69 14.05 4.55 -22.98
N GLU A 70 15.35 4.57 -22.70
CA GLU A 70 16.29 3.50 -23.07
C GLU A 70 16.00 2.22 -22.27
N VAL A 71 15.78 2.34 -20.95
CA VAL A 71 15.37 1.21 -20.09
C VAL A 71 14.07 0.59 -20.60
N ILE A 72 13.08 1.40 -20.96
CA ILE A 72 11.79 0.94 -21.50
C ILE A 72 12.00 0.20 -22.83
N LYS A 73 12.78 0.76 -23.75
CA LYS A 73 13.05 0.17 -25.05
C LYS A 73 13.78 -1.16 -24.93
N LYS A 74 14.87 -1.21 -24.16
CA LYS A 74 15.67 -2.41 -23.91
C LYS A 74 14.83 -3.54 -23.31
N TYR A 75 14.01 -3.22 -22.31
CA TYR A 75 13.10 -4.21 -21.71
C TYR A 75 12.12 -4.81 -22.73
N GLN A 76 11.49 -3.96 -23.55
CA GLN A 76 10.53 -4.42 -24.58
C GLN A 76 11.20 -5.26 -25.67
N ASP A 77 12.36 -4.83 -26.16
CA ASP A 77 13.09 -5.54 -27.20
C ASP A 77 13.55 -6.92 -26.73
N LEU A 78 14.05 -7.02 -25.49
CA LEU A 78 14.48 -8.28 -24.91
C LEU A 78 13.31 -9.23 -24.62
N THR A 79 12.19 -8.70 -24.09
CA THR A 79 10.97 -9.49 -23.87
C THR A 79 10.47 -10.10 -25.18
N ARG A 80 10.47 -9.33 -26.29
CA ARG A 80 10.13 -9.87 -27.62
C ARG A 80 11.10 -10.94 -28.10
N ASN A 81 12.40 -10.86 -27.77
CA ASN A 81 13.38 -11.86 -28.18
C ASN A 81 13.20 -13.16 -27.39
N ILE A 82 12.99 -13.08 -26.08
CA ILE A 82 12.67 -14.24 -25.21
C ILE A 82 11.40 -14.94 -25.70
N GLU A 83 10.32 -14.19 -25.96
CA GLU A 83 9.06 -14.75 -26.49
C GLU A 83 9.18 -15.38 -27.89
N ARG A 84 10.21 -15.02 -28.68
CA ARG A 84 10.49 -15.65 -29.98
C ARG A 84 11.24 -16.98 -29.82
N VAL A 85 12.17 -17.06 -28.87
CA VAL A 85 12.92 -18.28 -28.56
C VAL A 85 12.02 -19.34 -27.91
N ASP A 86 11.03 -18.93 -27.11
CA ASP A 86 10.13 -19.85 -26.37
C ASP A 86 8.94 -20.39 -27.21
N LYS A 87 8.72 -19.85 -28.42
CA LYS A 87 7.58 -20.22 -29.29
C LYS A 87 7.59 -21.63 -29.89
N PRO A 88 8.69 -22.41 -29.99
CA PRO A 88 8.60 -23.78 -30.49
C PRO A 88 7.96 -24.77 -29.50
N LEU A 89 7.87 -24.47 -28.19
CA LEU A 89 7.52 -25.49 -27.18
C LEU A 89 6.06 -25.46 -26.65
N GLN A 90 5.24 -24.46 -26.99
CA GLN A 90 3.86 -24.36 -26.48
C GLN A 90 2.74 -24.71 -27.48
N LYS A 91 3.07 -25.30 -28.64
CA LYS A 91 2.05 -25.70 -29.65
C LYS A 91 1.56 -27.15 -29.59
N VAL A 92 2.08 -27.99 -28.68
CA VAL A 92 1.73 -29.43 -28.65
C VAL A 92 0.72 -29.82 -27.56
N VAL A 93 0.43 -28.98 -26.56
CA VAL A 93 -0.49 -29.36 -25.46
C VAL A 93 -1.65 -28.38 -25.28
N ARG A 94 -2.45 -28.17 -26.34
CA ARG A 94 -3.82 -27.62 -26.22
C ARG A 94 -4.74 -28.23 -27.27
N LYS A 95 -4.97 -29.54 -27.18
CA LYS A 95 -6.13 -30.16 -27.81
C LYS A 95 -6.56 -31.35 -26.95
N LYS A 96 -7.87 -31.41 -26.64
CA LYS A 96 -8.56 -32.28 -25.65
C LYS A 96 -8.33 -31.82 -24.20
N VAL A 97 -9.33 -31.52 -23.39
CA VAL A 97 -10.67 -32.12 -23.24
C VAL A 97 -11.66 -31.04 -22.79
N SER A 98 -12.84 -30.99 -23.45
CA SER A 98 -14.05 -30.38 -22.91
C SER A 98 -15.11 -31.46 -22.93
N SER A 99 -15.51 -31.98 -21.78
CA SER A 99 -16.78 -32.70 -21.60
C SER A 99 -17.08 -32.98 -20.13
N SER A 100 -18.31 -32.66 -19.76
CA SER A 100 -19.16 -33.32 -18.75
C SER A 100 -19.00 -32.93 -17.28
N GLN A 101 -20.05 -32.30 -16.75
CA GLN A 101 -20.36 -32.21 -15.33
C GLN A 101 -21.74 -32.86 -15.13
N SER A 102 -21.82 -33.81 -14.21
CA SER A 102 -23.05 -34.44 -13.71
C SER A 102 -23.04 -34.52 -12.18
N GLU A 103 -24.24 -34.52 -11.62
CA GLU A 103 -24.68 -34.31 -10.25
C GLU A 103 -24.26 -35.41 -9.25
N ALA A 104 -24.29 -35.09 -7.94
CA ALA A 104 -24.87 -35.94 -6.89
C ALA A 104 -24.95 -35.24 -5.51
N ASN A 105 -26.09 -35.46 -4.85
CA ASN A 105 -26.48 -35.14 -3.46
C ASN A 105 -25.59 -35.76 -2.37
N THR A 106 -25.71 -35.29 -1.12
CA THR A 106 -26.07 -36.09 0.08
C THR A 106 -26.36 -35.18 1.29
N GLU A 107 -27.38 -35.59 2.06
CA GLU A 107 -27.99 -35.01 3.28
C GLU A 107 -27.22 -35.34 4.59
N GLU A 108 -27.89 -35.00 5.71
CA GLU A 108 -27.69 -35.27 7.16
C GLU A 108 -27.06 -34.10 7.94
N GLY A 109 -27.57 -33.66 9.09
CA GLY A 109 -28.67 -34.14 9.95
C GLY A 109 -28.41 -33.70 11.41
N ASN A 110 -29.48 -33.51 12.19
CA ASN A 110 -29.55 -33.37 13.67
C ASN A 110 -29.05 -32.06 14.35
N LYS A 111 -29.53 -31.61 15.53
CA LYS A 111 -30.84 -31.55 16.24
C LYS A 111 -30.57 -30.85 17.61
N GLU A 112 -31.55 -30.06 18.10
CA GLU A 112 -31.88 -29.79 19.53
C GLU A 112 -30.85 -28.94 20.36
N ASN A 113 -31.15 -28.04 21.32
CA ASN A 113 -32.36 -27.70 22.12
C ASN A 113 -32.22 -26.32 22.86
N GLU A 114 -33.37 -25.67 23.17
CA GLU A 114 -33.79 -24.77 24.30
C GLU A 114 -32.80 -23.78 24.99
N SER A 115 -33.15 -22.50 25.31
CA SER A 115 -34.16 -22.06 26.29
C SER A 115 -34.20 -20.51 26.44
N SER A 116 -35.23 -20.01 27.13
CA SER A 116 -35.79 -18.65 27.17
C SER A 116 -35.45 -17.83 28.44
N SER A 117 -35.40 -16.51 28.31
CA SER A 117 -35.82 -15.42 29.25
C SER A 117 -34.93 -14.18 29.01
N GLY A 118 -35.36 -12.92 28.99
CA GLY A 118 -36.56 -12.26 29.49
C GLY A 118 -36.13 -11.11 30.43
N SER A 119 -36.67 -9.89 30.22
CA SER A 119 -36.57 -8.69 31.07
C SER A 119 -35.34 -7.78 30.87
N ALA A 120 -35.32 -6.48 31.16
CA ALA A 120 -36.21 -5.32 30.99
C ALA A 120 -35.40 -4.12 31.53
N ASP A 121 -35.56 -2.96 30.91
CA ASP A 121 -35.43 -1.59 31.43
C ASP A 121 -34.63 -1.34 32.74
N VAL A 122 -33.44 -0.70 32.64
CA VAL A 122 -32.75 -0.06 33.77
C VAL A 122 -32.18 1.29 33.31
N GLY A 123 -33.07 2.25 33.05
CA GLY A 123 -32.70 3.60 32.60
C GLY A 123 -32.33 4.60 33.70
N ASN A 124 -32.59 4.35 34.98
CA ASN A 124 -32.53 5.42 36.00
C ASN A 124 -31.85 5.07 37.35
N ALA A 125 -31.29 3.86 37.51
CA ALA A 125 -30.54 3.47 38.72
C ALA A 125 -29.01 3.60 38.59
N GLN A 126 -28.48 3.78 37.37
CA GLN A 126 -27.03 3.85 37.14
C GLN A 126 -26.39 5.17 37.59
N LYS A 127 -27.15 6.26 37.75
CA LYS A 127 -26.56 7.57 38.08
C LYS A 127 -26.10 7.65 39.54
N GLY A 128 -26.94 7.20 40.48
CA GLY A 128 -26.60 7.17 41.92
C GLY A 128 -25.57 6.11 42.30
N VAL A 129 -25.61 4.93 41.65
CA VAL A 129 -24.61 3.86 41.86
C VAL A 129 -23.24 4.26 41.30
N LYS A 130 -23.20 4.96 40.16
CA LYS A 130 -21.95 5.45 39.58
C LYS A 130 -21.30 6.50 40.48
N GLU A 131 -22.07 7.44 41.01
CA GLU A 131 -21.59 8.48 41.93
C GLU A 131 -21.11 7.89 43.28
N GLU A 132 -21.79 6.85 43.79
CA GLU A 132 -21.33 6.09 44.98
C GLU A 132 -20.07 5.23 44.74
N LEU A 133 -19.87 4.69 43.52
CA LEU A 133 -18.66 3.95 43.15
C LEU A 133 -17.49 4.88 42.79
N GLU A 134 -17.76 6.04 42.19
CA GLU A 134 -16.78 7.09 41.88
C GLU A 134 -16.12 7.62 43.16
N GLY A 135 -16.88 7.75 44.26
CA GLY A 135 -16.35 8.14 45.58
C GLY A 135 -15.60 7.03 46.33
N ARG A 136 -15.74 5.75 45.95
CA ARG A 136 -15.22 4.61 46.73
C ARG A 136 -14.07 3.86 46.07
N SER A 137 -13.98 3.83 44.74
CA SER A 137 -12.91 3.12 44.05
C SER A 137 -11.57 3.83 44.21
N SER A 138 -10.53 3.10 44.63
CA SER A 138 -9.15 3.61 44.69
C SER A 138 -8.70 4.18 43.35
N TYR A 139 -9.15 3.57 42.24
CA TYR A 139 -8.87 4.05 40.89
C TYR A 139 -9.47 5.44 40.63
N MET A 140 -10.73 5.67 40.98
CA MET A 140 -11.37 6.96 40.74
C MET A 140 -10.82 8.05 41.66
N LYS A 141 -10.44 7.70 42.89
CA LYS A 141 -9.71 8.61 43.77
C LYS A 141 -8.36 9.01 43.17
N GLN A 142 -7.67 8.07 42.51
CA GLN A 142 -6.42 8.36 41.80
C GLN A 142 -6.64 9.31 40.62
N VAL A 143 -7.64 9.07 39.77
CA VAL A 143 -8.02 9.98 38.68
C VAL A 143 -8.41 11.36 39.22
N MET A 144 -9.16 11.37 40.33
CA MET A 144 -9.45 12.49 41.22
C MET A 144 -8.23 13.35 41.53
N SER A 145 -7.27 12.68 42.15
CA SER A 145 -6.02 13.24 42.62
C SER A 145 -5.18 13.76 41.46
N ASP A 146 -5.02 12.97 40.40
CA ASP A 146 -4.25 13.34 39.21
C ASP A 146 -4.85 14.59 38.54
N ARG A 147 -6.19 14.71 38.45
CA ARG A 147 -6.81 15.93 37.94
C ARG A 147 -6.41 17.15 38.76
N SER A 148 -6.44 17.06 40.09
CA SER A 148 -6.11 18.18 40.98
C SER A 148 -4.61 18.54 40.92
N ILE A 149 -3.73 17.53 40.97
CA ILE A 149 -2.28 17.72 40.98
C ILE A 149 -1.78 18.27 39.64
N PHE A 150 -2.29 17.74 38.54
CA PHE A 150 -1.80 18.04 37.19
C PHE A 150 -2.63 19.09 36.44
N GLU A 151 -3.68 19.64 37.04
CA GLU A 151 -4.50 20.71 36.46
C GLU A 151 -3.66 21.88 35.91
N PRO A 152 -2.66 22.44 36.63
CA PRO A 152 -1.85 23.53 36.08
C PRO A 152 -1.09 23.14 34.80
N MET A 153 -0.57 21.91 34.74
CA MET A 153 0.14 21.40 33.57
C MET A 153 -0.81 21.18 32.39
N ILE A 154 -2.02 20.65 32.64
CA ILE A 154 -3.03 20.41 31.61
C ILE A 154 -3.56 21.74 31.06
N LEU A 155 -3.85 22.71 31.93
CA LEU A 155 -4.30 24.05 31.54
C LEU A 155 -3.23 24.81 30.75
N ASP A 156 -1.94 24.57 31.02
CA ASP A 156 -0.81 25.09 30.22
C ASP A 156 -0.75 24.44 28.82
N LEU A 157 -1.00 23.13 28.72
CA LEU A 157 -0.94 22.39 27.45
C LEU A 157 -2.08 22.72 26.48
N ILE A 158 -3.29 23.01 26.97
CA ILE A 158 -4.46 23.31 26.13
C ILE A 158 -4.18 24.41 25.08
N PRO A 159 -3.77 25.64 25.45
CA PRO A 159 -3.52 26.70 24.49
C PRO A 159 -2.31 26.39 23.59
N GLN A 160 -1.29 25.68 24.10
CA GLN A 160 -0.15 25.25 23.30
C GLN A 160 -0.59 24.33 22.17
N ILE A 161 -1.35 23.27 22.48
CA ILE A 161 -1.85 22.33 21.46
C ILE A 161 -2.79 23.06 20.50
N GLN A 162 -3.72 23.89 20.98
CA GLN A 162 -4.68 24.61 20.15
C GLN A 162 -4.01 25.59 19.15
N SER A 163 -2.97 26.30 19.59
CA SER A 163 -2.27 27.30 18.76
C SER A 163 -1.09 26.73 17.95
N PHE A 164 -0.66 25.49 18.23
CA PHE A 164 0.46 24.87 17.54
C PHE A 164 0.27 24.85 16.03
N ALA A 165 1.16 25.52 15.30
CA ALA A 165 1.17 25.63 13.84
C ALA A 165 2.59 25.31 13.33
N PRO A 166 2.92 24.03 13.17
CA PRO A 166 4.26 23.58 12.80
C PRO A 166 4.62 23.94 11.37
N GLN A 167 5.90 24.25 11.12
CA GLN A 167 6.42 24.49 9.77
C GLN A 167 6.81 23.20 9.05
N ASP A 168 7.25 22.20 9.81
CA ASP A 168 7.70 20.89 9.32
C ASP A 168 7.30 19.76 10.28
N LEU A 169 7.47 18.52 9.83
CA LEU A 169 7.14 17.34 10.61
C LEU A 169 8.09 17.09 11.79
N THR A 170 9.30 17.66 11.78
CA THR A 170 10.25 17.54 12.89
C THR A 170 9.76 18.32 14.10
N GLN A 171 9.20 19.51 13.89
CA GLN A 171 8.55 20.28 14.96
C GLN A 171 7.36 19.51 15.55
N VAL A 172 6.56 18.84 14.70
CA VAL A 172 5.44 17.99 15.15
C VAL A 172 5.94 16.90 16.09
N GLU A 173 6.98 16.16 15.70
CA GLU A 173 7.55 15.09 16.52
C GLU A 173 8.06 15.57 17.87
N ILE A 174 8.84 16.65 17.89
CA ILE A 174 9.38 17.22 19.13
C ILE A 174 8.23 17.66 20.04
N PHE A 175 7.22 18.31 19.48
CA PHE A 175 6.06 18.77 20.23
C PHE A 175 5.24 17.61 20.80
N VAL A 176 4.92 16.61 19.97
CA VAL A 176 4.19 15.40 20.39
C VAL A 176 4.96 14.66 21.48
N ALA A 177 6.27 14.47 21.32
CA ALA A 177 7.10 13.80 22.32
C ALA A 177 7.08 14.54 23.68
N GLU A 178 7.13 15.87 23.68
CA GLU A 178 7.05 16.66 24.91
C GLU A 178 5.66 16.60 25.56
N VAL A 179 4.58 16.68 24.76
CA VAL A 179 3.21 16.51 25.24
C VAL A 179 3.03 15.12 25.85
N ASP A 180 3.43 14.07 25.14
CA ASP A 180 3.31 12.68 25.58
C ASP A 180 4.14 12.42 26.84
N ARG A 181 5.34 13.00 26.94
CA ARG A 181 6.17 12.92 28.15
C ARG A 181 5.50 13.56 29.36
N ARG A 182 4.80 14.68 29.19
CA ARG A 182 4.04 15.32 30.29
C ARG A 182 2.79 14.53 30.65
N LEU A 183 2.06 14.02 29.66
CA LEU A 183 0.86 13.22 29.87
C LEU A 183 1.15 11.83 30.46
N ALA A 184 2.36 11.28 30.24
CA ALA A 184 2.82 10.04 30.85
C ALA A 184 2.92 10.09 32.39
N LEU A 185 2.83 11.27 32.99
CA LEU A 185 2.74 11.43 34.45
C LEU A 185 1.36 11.08 35.01
N LEU A 186 0.33 11.03 34.15
CA LEU A 186 -1.04 10.70 34.52
C LEU A 186 -1.21 9.19 34.62
N SER A 187 -1.91 8.71 35.65
CA SER A 187 -2.20 7.29 35.82
C SER A 187 -3.15 6.76 34.75
N ASP A 188 -4.11 7.60 34.33
CA ASP A 188 -5.02 7.33 33.21
C ASP A 188 -5.26 8.62 32.42
N GLU A 189 -4.52 8.78 31.32
CA GLU A 189 -4.60 9.95 30.44
C GLU A 189 -6.04 10.25 30.04
N ARG A 190 -6.80 9.24 29.58
CA ARG A 190 -8.14 9.44 29.01
C ARG A 190 -9.13 9.91 30.07
N MET A 191 -9.13 9.29 31.25
CA MET A 191 -10.10 9.65 32.30
C MET A 191 -9.78 10.98 32.98
N VAL A 192 -8.50 11.29 33.18
CA VAL A 192 -8.09 12.57 33.75
C VAL A 192 -8.47 13.71 32.81
N LEU A 193 -8.12 13.60 31.52
CA LEU A 193 -8.37 14.63 30.51
C LEU A 193 -9.86 14.86 30.22
N LYS A 194 -10.72 13.84 30.40
CA LYS A 194 -12.17 13.92 30.13
C LYS A 194 -12.93 15.05 30.85
N GLY A 195 -12.44 15.52 32.00
CA GLY A 195 -13.09 16.63 32.71
C GLY A 195 -12.54 18.00 32.40
N PHE A 196 -11.59 18.10 31.46
CA PHE A 196 -11.18 19.36 30.88
C PHE A 196 -11.93 19.54 29.56
N ALA A 197 -13.08 20.23 29.60
CA ALA A 197 -13.94 20.40 28.43
C ALA A 197 -13.27 21.12 27.24
N ALA A 198 -12.25 21.94 27.51
CA ALA A 198 -11.46 22.64 26.51
C ALA A 198 -10.29 21.81 25.96
N TRP A 199 -10.12 20.56 26.39
CA TRP A 199 -9.03 19.70 25.93
C TRP A 199 -9.09 19.47 24.42
N PRO A 200 -8.03 19.81 23.66
CA PRO A 200 -8.03 19.71 22.20
C PRO A 200 -7.75 18.28 21.72
N GLU A 201 -8.58 17.33 22.15
CA GLU A 201 -8.44 15.89 21.89
C GLU A 201 -8.22 15.59 20.40
N LYS A 202 -9.08 16.12 19.54
CA LYS A 202 -9.01 15.86 18.10
C LYS A 202 -7.72 16.37 17.47
N LYS A 203 -7.22 17.54 17.90
CA LYS A 203 -5.99 18.10 17.35
C LYS A 203 -4.77 17.30 17.81
N LEU A 204 -4.73 16.89 19.08
CA LEU A 204 -3.66 16.05 19.60
C LEU A 204 -3.64 14.67 18.92
N GLU A 205 -4.81 14.08 18.68
CA GLU A 205 -4.94 12.82 17.94
C GLU A 205 -4.33 12.93 16.53
N VAL A 206 -4.64 14.00 15.80
CA VAL A 206 -4.07 14.23 14.46
C VAL A 206 -2.56 14.47 14.51
N LEU A 207 -2.04 15.19 15.52
CA LEU A 207 -0.61 15.37 15.70
C LEU A 207 0.11 14.03 15.92
N ARG A 208 -0.42 13.19 16.83
CA ARG A 208 0.10 11.83 17.08
C ARG A 208 0.02 10.95 15.83
N GLU A 209 -1.10 11.01 15.11
CA GLU A 209 -1.31 10.27 13.85
C GLU A 209 -0.28 10.65 12.78
N VAL A 210 -0.02 11.95 12.61
CA VAL A 210 0.97 12.47 11.66
C VAL A 210 2.38 11.99 12.02
N THR A 211 2.77 12.06 13.29
CA THR A 211 4.05 11.52 13.78
C THR A 211 4.15 10.03 13.53
N GLY A 212 3.12 9.26 13.84
CA GLY A 212 3.09 7.82 13.59
C GLY A 212 3.25 7.46 12.11
N ARG A 213 2.59 8.21 11.21
CA ARG A 213 2.73 8.01 9.76
C ARG A 213 4.13 8.35 9.24
N LYS A 214 4.76 9.41 9.75
CA LYS A 214 6.14 9.73 9.40
C LYS A 214 7.07 8.58 9.82
N GLN A 215 6.98 8.14 11.07
CA GLN A 215 7.79 7.04 11.60
C GLN A 215 7.56 5.72 10.83
N GLU A 216 6.32 5.44 10.42
CA GLU A 216 6.00 4.28 9.59
C GLU A 216 6.76 4.33 8.25
N LEU A 217 6.71 5.47 7.54
CA LEU A 217 7.40 5.65 6.26
C LEU A 217 8.93 5.56 6.41
N GLU A 218 9.49 6.17 7.46
CA GLU A 218 10.93 6.08 7.75
C GLU A 218 11.35 4.64 8.09
N ARG A 219 10.53 3.91 8.86
CA ARG A 219 10.76 2.50 9.15
C ARG A 219 10.74 1.65 7.89
N LEU A 220 9.85 1.94 6.93
CA LEU A 220 9.82 1.24 5.65
C LEU A 220 11.13 1.45 4.87
N VAL A 221 11.62 2.69 4.80
CA VAL A 221 12.92 3.02 4.18
C VAL A 221 14.05 2.25 4.86
N ALA A 222 14.17 2.34 6.19
CA ALA A 222 15.21 1.65 6.94
C ALA A 222 15.15 0.13 6.77
N SER A 223 13.96 -0.44 6.58
CA SER A 223 13.78 -1.88 6.35
C SER A 223 14.23 -2.37 4.96
N MET A 224 14.67 -1.47 4.09
CA MET A 224 15.20 -1.75 2.74
C MET A 224 16.63 -1.23 2.57
N ASP A 225 17.28 -0.82 3.67
CA ASP A 225 18.61 -0.22 3.64
C ASP A 225 19.66 -1.26 3.19
N PRO A 226 20.26 -1.13 1.99
CA PRO A 226 21.22 -2.11 1.47
C PRO A 226 22.41 -2.39 2.39
N GLU A 227 22.75 -1.47 3.30
CA GLU A 227 23.87 -1.62 4.24
C GLU A 227 23.47 -2.37 5.54
N ASP A 228 22.17 -2.51 5.82
CA ASP A 228 21.69 -3.22 7.00
C ASP A 228 21.57 -4.72 6.72
N ASP A 229 22.55 -5.50 7.17
CA ASP A 229 22.55 -6.97 7.06
C ASP A 229 21.30 -7.66 7.71
N ARG A 230 20.45 -6.92 8.45
CA ARG A 230 19.22 -7.46 9.04
C ARG A 230 18.04 -7.57 8.07
N TRP A 231 17.97 -6.79 6.99
CA TRP A 231 16.79 -6.85 6.11
C TRP A 231 16.83 -8.03 5.13
N ILE A 232 18.01 -8.60 4.89
CA ILE A 232 18.20 -9.75 3.99
C ILE A 232 19.03 -10.84 4.66
N ALA A 233 18.51 -12.06 4.68
CA ALA A 233 19.28 -13.22 5.09
C ALA A 233 20.23 -13.60 3.95
N LYS A 234 21.54 -13.40 4.15
CA LYS A 234 22.59 -13.82 3.22
C LYS A 234 22.56 -15.34 3.05
N SER A 235 22.18 -15.82 1.88
CA SER A 235 21.96 -17.23 1.60
C SER A 235 22.29 -17.56 0.13
N ALA A 236 21.54 -18.44 -0.52
CA ALA A 236 21.71 -18.67 -1.94
C ALA A 236 21.21 -17.45 -2.73
N ILE A 237 21.92 -17.08 -3.80
CA ILE A 237 21.62 -15.88 -4.61
C ILE A 237 20.15 -15.80 -5.06
N HIS A 238 19.54 -16.94 -5.38
CA HIS A 238 18.14 -16.99 -5.79
C HIS A 238 17.16 -16.70 -4.64
N GLU A 239 17.46 -17.12 -3.41
CA GLU A 239 16.67 -16.82 -2.21
C GLU A 239 16.80 -15.35 -1.84
N GLU A 240 17.99 -14.79 -1.94
CA GLU A 240 18.24 -13.36 -1.73
C GLU A 240 17.47 -12.50 -2.73
N LEU A 241 17.45 -12.89 -4.01
CA LEU A 241 16.62 -12.23 -5.02
C LEU A 241 15.13 -12.31 -4.66
N GLN A 242 14.67 -13.48 -4.22
CA GLN A 242 13.27 -13.66 -3.82
C GLN A 242 12.90 -12.80 -2.62
N GLN A 243 13.78 -12.69 -1.61
CA GLN A 243 13.58 -11.82 -0.45
C GLN A 243 13.45 -10.34 -0.86
N ALA A 244 14.26 -9.87 -1.83
CA ALA A 244 14.15 -8.51 -2.36
C ALA A 244 12.80 -8.28 -3.08
N VAL A 245 12.31 -9.27 -3.83
CA VAL A 245 10.99 -9.24 -4.47
C VAL A 245 9.88 -9.20 -3.42
N ASP A 246 9.93 -10.08 -2.44
CA ASP A 246 8.90 -10.17 -1.38
C ASP A 246 8.84 -8.89 -0.55
N LYS A 247 10.00 -8.30 -0.25
CA LYS A 247 10.09 -7.00 0.42
C LYS A 247 9.41 -5.92 -0.43
N PHE A 248 9.68 -5.85 -1.73
CA PHE A 248 9.02 -4.90 -2.61
C PHE A 248 7.49 -5.08 -2.63
N GLU A 249 7.00 -6.32 -2.73
CA GLU A 249 5.55 -6.60 -2.71
C GLU A 249 4.91 -6.23 -1.37
N SER A 250 5.65 -6.31 -0.25
CA SER A 250 5.15 -5.90 1.06
C SER A 250 5.01 -4.37 1.20
N VAL A 251 5.90 -3.60 0.57
CA VAL A 251 5.95 -2.13 0.68
C VAL A 251 4.99 -1.46 -0.30
N LYS A 252 4.82 -2.05 -1.48
CA LYS A 252 4.05 -1.50 -2.59
C LYS A 252 2.61 -1.08 -2.20
N PRO A 253 1.78 -1.90 -1.52
CA PRO A 253 0.40 -1.55 -1.19
C PRO A 253 0.30 -0.28 -0.33
N THR A 254 1.21 -0.13 0.63
CA THR A 254 1.24 1.05 1.52
C THR A 254 1.52 2.32 0.72
N VAL A 255 2.52 2.30 -0.15
CA VAL A 255 2.85 3.45 -1.01
C VAL A 255 1.71 3.76 -1.98
N GLU A 256 1.09 2.76 -2.60
CA GLU A 256 -0.05 2.96 -3.50
C GLU A 256 -1.26 3.55 -2.77
N TRP A 257 -1.48 3.21 -1.50
CA TRP A 257 -2.49 3.84 -0.67
C TRP A 257 -2.19 5.33 -0.46
N TYR A 258 -0.95 5.69 -0.09
CA TYR A 258 -0.55 7.09 0.09
C TYR A 258 -0.73 7.92 -1.18
N ILE A 259 -0.37 7.37 -2.35
CA ILE A 259 -0.53 8.05 -3.64
C ILE A 259 -2.02 8.27 -3.96
N ARG A 260 -2.87 7.27 -3.72
CA ARG A 260 -4.33 7.40 -3.98
C ARG A 260 -5.02 8.35 -3.01
N SER A 261 -4.56 8.40 -1.76
CA SER A 261 -5.16 9.21 -0.69
C SER A 261 -4.49 10.57 -0.51
N GLU A 262 -3.59 10.98 -1.41
CA GLU A 262 -2.79 12.21 -1.29
C GLU A 262 -3.66 13.46 -1.03
N GLU A 263 -4.68 13.68 -1.85
CA GLU A 263 -5.56 14.84 -1.73
C GLU A 263 -6.38 14.83 -0.43
N GLU A 264 -6.82 13.65 0.01
CA GLU A 264 -7.59 13.48 1.24
C GLU A 264 -6.72 13.76 2.47
N ILE A 265 -5.53 13.18 2.52
CA ILE A 265 -4.55 13.36 3.58
C ILE A 265 -4.18 14.84 3.70
N MET A 266 -3.84 15.49 2.57
CA MET A 266 -3.51 16.92 2.57
C MET A 266 -4.67 17.78 3.08
N ARG A 267 -5.90 17.48 2.65
CA ARG A 267 -7.09 18.23 3.08
C ARG A 267 -7.36 18.06 4.57
N ASN A 268 -7.26 16.84 5.08
CA ASN A 268 -7.47 16.53 6.50
C ASN A 268 -6.46 17.26 7.39
N TYR A 269 -5.17 17.17 7.08
CA TYR A 269 -4.13 17.80 7.89
C TYR A 269 -4.10 19.32 7.78
N LYS A 270 -4.41 19.87 6.60
CA LYS A 270 -4.58 21.31 6.42
C LYS A 270 -5.68 21.88 7.31
N THR A 271 -6.75 21.13 7.57
CA THR A 271 -7.82 21.52 8.50
C THR A 271 -7.29 21.76 9.93
N HIS A 272 -6.21 21.06 10.31
CA HIS A 272 -5.56 21.19 11.60
C HIS A 272 -4.29 22.06 11.57
N SER A 273 -4.02 22.75 10.46
CA SER A 273 -2.79 23.54 10.24
C SER A 273 -1.49 22.73 10.37
N ILE A 274 -1.52 21.45 9.97
CA ILE A 274 -0.37 20.55 10.02
C ILE A 274 0.11 20.28 8.58
N PRO A 275 1.39 20.54 8.25
CA PRO A 275 1.96 20.16 6.97
C PRO A 275 2.25 18.66 6.95
N PHE A 276 2.09 18.02 5.79
CA PHE A 276 2.57 16.66 5.58
C PHE A 276 3.44 16.60 4.32
N ASP A 277 4.67 16.11 4.48
CA ASP A 277 5.64 16.08 3.40
C ASP A 277 5.57 14.76 2.62
N PHE A 278 4.96 14.79 1.44
CA PHE A 278 4.90 13.64 0.53
C PHE A 278 6.27 13.23 -0.02
N LYS A 279 7.33 14.01 0.20
CA LYS A 279 8.70 13.54 -0.04
C LYS A 279 9.02 12.28 0.78
N LEU A 280 8.40 12.08 1.94
CA LEU A 280 8.56 10.83 2.71
C LEU A 280 8.10 9.61 1.91
N VAL A 281 6.94 9.71 1.25
CA VAL A 281 6.42 8.65 0.37
C VAL A 281 7.35 8.45 -0.82
N LYS A 282 7.88 9.54 -1.38
CA LYS A 282 8.87 9.48 -2.45
C LYS A 282 10.16 8.78 -1.99
N ASN A 283 10.64 9.03 -0.79
CA ASN A 283 11.83 8.37 -0.24
C ASN A 283 11.63 6.85 -0.13
N VAL A 284 10.43 6.38 0.23
CA VAL A 284 10.10 4.94 0.19
C VAL A 284 10.20 4.39 -1.24
N GLN A 285 9.66 5.11 -2.24
CA GLN A 285 9.81 4.71 -3.65
C GLN A 285 11.29 4.67 -4.09
N ILE A 286 12.10 5.65 -3.67
CA ILE A 286 13.54 5.68 -3.97
C ILE A 286 14.24 4.48 -3.33
N ALA A 287 13.91 4.14 -2.08
CA ALA A 287 14.47 2.98 -1.39
C ALA A 287 14.15 1.66 -2.12
N THR A 288 12.98 1.52 -2.76
CA THR A 288 12.70 0.34 -3.59
C THR A 288 13.62 0.20 -4.80
N VAL A 289 14.17 1.31 -5.32
CA VAL A 289 15.21 1.26 -6.39
C VAL A 289 16.48 0.60 -5.85
N GLY A 290 16.81 0.79 -4.57
CA GLY A 290 17.89 0.06 -3.90
C GLY A 290 17.72 -1.46 -3.96
N LEU A 291 16.49 -1.96 -3.75
CA LEU A 291 16.19 -3.40 -3.89
C LEU A 291 16.44 -3.89 -5.33
N ALA A 292 16.07 -3.10 -6.34
CA ALA A 292 16.33 -3.44 -7.73
C ALA A 292 17.84 -3.47 -8.04
N LYS A 293 18.60 -2.49 -7.55
CA LYS A 293 20.07 -2.48 -7.69
C LYS A 293 20.69 -3.73 -7.09
N TYR A 294 20.30 -4.08 -5.86
CA TYR A 294 20.76 -5.28 -5.18
C TYR A 294 20.48 -6.54 -6.01
N ALA A 295 19.23 -6.71 -6.46
CA ALA A 295 18.82 -7.83 -7.31
C ALA A 295 19.65 -7.95 -8.59
N MET A 296 19.94 -6.82 -9.26
CA MET A 296 20.77 -6.78 -10.47
C MET A 296 22.23 -7.15 -10.17
N GLN A 297 22.82 -6.57 -9.12
CA GLN A 297 24.20 -6.84 -8.71
C GLN A 297 24.41 -8.32 -8.35
N MET A 298 23.47 -8.91 -7.60
CA MET A 298 23.52 -10.32 -7.24
C MET A 298 23.45 -11.24 -8.47
N SER A 299 22.63 -10.87 -9.46
CA SER A 299 22.50 -11.62 -10.71
C SER A 299 23.73 -11.50 -11.60
N LEU A 300 24.34 -10.31 -11.67
CA LEU A 300 25.61 -10.09 -12.37
C LEU A 300 26.77 -10.81 -11.70
N THR A 301 26.76 -10.90 -10.36
CA THR A 301 27.77 -11.67 -9.61
C THR A 301 27.68 -13.16 -9.94
N ALA A 302 26.46 -13.71 -10.02
CA ALA A 302 26.26 -15.10 -10.45
C ALA A 302 26.74 -15.32 -11.90
N PHE A 303 26.50 -14.34 -12.78
CA PHE A 303 26.98 -14.36 -14.16
C PHE A 303 28.51 -14.38 -14.26
N GLY A 304 29.20 -13.47 -13.56
CA GLY A 304 30.66 -13.42 -13.57
C GLY A 304 31.32 -14.71 -13.05
N ARG A 305 30.75 -15.31 -11.99
CA ARG A 305 31.24 -16.62 -11.47
C ARG A 305 31.15 -17.74 -12.50
N LEU A 306 30.05 -17.78 -13.25
CA LEU A 306 29.86 -18.75 -14.33
C LEU A 306 30.86 -18.52 -15.48
N GLU A 307 31.17 -17.26 -15.82
CA GLU A 307 32.18 -16.94 -16.83
C GLU A 307 33.59 -17.34 -16.39
N GLU A 308 33.96 -17.06 -15.13
CA GLU A 308 35.24 -17.43 -14.54
C GLU A 308 35.45 -18.94 -14.43
N ALA A 309 34.37 -19.69 -14.17
CA ALA A 309 34.39 -21.15 -14.14
C ALA A 309 34.63 -21.79 -15.52
N GLY A 310 34.60 -20.99 -16.60
CA GLY A 310 35.13 -21.32 -17.91
C GLY A 310 34.53 -22.56 -18.56
N GLY A 311 33.34 -22.44 -19.16
CA GLY A 311 32.76 -23.40 -20.13
C GLY A 311 32.51 -24.85 -19.68
N GLY A 312 33.04 -25.26 -18.53
CA GLY A 312 32.91 -26.60 -17.94
C GLY A 312 31.73 -26.74 -16.99
N GLU A 313 30.98 -25.66 -16.72
CA GLU A 313 29.74 -25.74 -15.96
C GLU A 313 28.62 -26.40 -16.77
N SER A 314 27.79 -27.17 -16.05
CA SER A 314 26.63 -27.86 -16.62
C SER A 314 25.67 -26.86 -17.29
N LEU A 315 25.03 -27.28 -18.39
CA LEU A 315 23.90 -26.56 -19.01
C LEU A 315 22.85 -26.14 -17.96
N PHE A 316 22.70 -26.93 -16.90
CA PHE A 316 21.81 -26.62 -15.78
C PHE A 316 22.23 -25.36 -15.01
N ALA A 317 23.51 -25.20 -14.68
CA ALA A 317 24.02 -24.02 -13.97
C ALA A 317 23.88 -22.76 -14.84
N ARG A 318 24.20 -22.91 -16.13
CA ARG A 318 24.00 -21.87 -17.15
C ARG A 318 22.53 -21.43 -17.24
N GLN A 319 21.60 -22.37 -17.28
CA GLN A 319 20.17 -22.10 -17.29
C GLN A 319 19.70 -21.40 -15.99
N GLN A 320 20.24 -21.78 -14.84
CA GLN A 320 19.93 -21.12 -13.57
C GLN A 320 20.34 -19.65 -13.57
N VAL A 321 21.55 -19.33 -14.03
CA VAL A 321 22.03 -17.94 -14.14
C VAL A 321 21.20 -17.14 -15.14
N GLN A 322 20.85 -17.73 -16.30
CA GLN A 322 19.95 -17.08 -17.27
C GLN A 322 18.58 -16.75 -16.65
N ASN A 323 18.00 -17.69 -15.89
CA ASN A 323 16.73 -17.49 -15.20
C ASN A 323 16.83 -16.39 -14.12
N LEU A 324 17.95 -16.34 -13.42
CA LEU A 324 18.22 -15.32 -12.40
C LEU A 324 18.30 -13.93 -13.03
N LEU A 325 19.09 -13.75 -14.10
CA LEU A 325 19.19 -12.50 -14.84
C LEU A 325 17.84 -12.04 -15.39
N ASN A 326 17.07 -12.96 -15.97
CA ASN A 326 15.73 -12.66 -16.48
C ASN A 326 14.77 -12.23 -15.36
N SER A 327 14.84 -12.89 -14.19
CA SER A 327 14.03 -12.57 -13.03
C SER A 327 14.40 -11.20 -12.46
N ALA A 328 15.69 -10.90 -12.31
CA ALA A 328 16.17 -9.60 -11.84
C ALA A 328 15.83 -8.47 -12.81
N LEU A 329 15.92 -8.70 -14.12
CA LEU A 329 15.55 -7.70 -15.12
C LEU A 329 14.04 -7.38 -15.06
N LYS A 330 13.19 -8.41 -14.98
CA LYS A 330 11.72 -8.25 -14.85
C LYS A 330 11.37 -7.52 -13.55
N PHE A 331 11.95 -7.94 -12.43
CA PHE A 331 11.76 -7.30 -11.14
C PHE A 331 12.17 -5.82 -11.19
N SER A 332 13.36 -5.53 -11.68
CA SER A 332 13.89 -4.17 -11.79
C SER A 332 13.01 -3.29 -12.66
N PHE A 333 12.50 -3.80 -13.78
CA PHE A 333 11.57 -3.03 -14.61
C PHE A 333 10.25 -2.70 -13.90
N ARG A 334 9.72 -3.62 -13.08
CA ARG A 334 8.54 -3.36 -12.24
C ARG A 334 8.83 -2.24 -11.22
N VAL A 335 9.99 -2.28 -10.59
CA VAL A 335 10.45 -1.21 -9.67
C VAL A 335 10.61 0.12 -10.41
N HIS A 336 11.20 0.14 -11.61
CA HIS A 336 11.31 1.34 -12.44
C HIS A 336 9.94 1.96 -12.72
N GLN A 337 8.94 1.16 -13.09
CA GLN A 337 7.57 1.65 -13.31
C GLN A 337 6.95 2.21 -12.03
N PHE A 338 7.15 1.53 -10.91
CA PHE A 338 6.61 1.91 -9.60
C PHE A 338 7.26 3.20 -9.04
N ALA A 339 8.58 3.29 -9.05
CA ALA A 339 9.34 4.44 -8.54
C ALA A 339 9.28 5.64 -9.50
N GLY A 340 8.84 5.41 -10.75
CA GLY A 340 8.75 6.43 -11.79
C GLY A 340 10.09 6.73 -12.46
N GLY A 341 11.05 5.82 -12.41
CA GLY A 341 12.37 5.99 -12.99
C GLY A 341 13.47 5.25 -12.24
N PHE A 342 14.69 5.38 -12.78
CA PHE A 342 15.93 4.95 -12.15
C PHE A 342 16.91 6.12 -12.05
N ASP A 343 17.86 6.01 -11.12
CA ASP A 343 19.04 6.86 -11.11
C ASP A 343 20.09 6.34 -12.10
N ALA A 344 21.21 7.07 -12.23
CA ALA A 344 22.27 6.73 -13.17
C ALA A 344 22.88 5.35 -12.90
N GLU A 345 23.08 5.00 -11.62
CA GLU A 345 23.63 3.70 -11.22
C GLU A 345 22.67 2.55 -11.55
N ALA A 346 21.39 2.66 -11.17
CA ALA A 346 20.39 1.63 -11.48
C ALA A 346 20.20 1.48 -13.00
N THR A 347 20.29 2.57 -13.76
CA THR A 347 20.26 2.52 -15.23
C THR A 347 21.47 1.76 -15.79
N GLY A 348 22.67 2.02 -15.29
CA GLY A 348 23.88 1.32 -15.71
C GLY A 348 23.89 -0.17 -15.34
N LEU A 349 23.35 -0.54 -14.18
CA LEU A 349 23.17 -1.94 -13.78
C LEU A 349 22.14 -2.65 -14.66
N PHE A 350 21.04 -1.97 -14.99
CA PHE A 350 20.01 -2.52 -15.86
C PHE A 350 20.57 -2.84 -17.25
N ASP A 351 21.42 -1.97 -17.77
CA ASP A 351 22.10 -2.15 -19.05
C ASP A 351 23.04 -3.37 -19.04
N GLN A 352 23.83 -3.53 -17.96
CA GLN A 352 24.71 -4.69 -17.81
C GLN A 352 23.92 -6.02 -17.74
N VAL A 353 22.82 -6.05 -16.98
CA VAL A 353 21.97 -7.24 -16.90
C VAL A 353 21.33 -7.55 -18.26
N HIS A 354 20.88 -6.52 -18.97
CA HIS A 354 20.34 -6.67 -20.31
C HIS A 354 21.36 -7.26 -21.28
N ASP A 355 22.59 -6.77 -21.26
CA ASP A 355 23.66 -7.22 -22.16
C ASP A 355 24.10 -8.64 -21.82
N ALA A 356 24.26 -8.98 -20.53
CA ALA A 356 24.53 -10.35 -20.08
C ALA A 356 23.44 -11.33 -20.54
N LEU A 357 22.16 -10.96 -20.39
CA LEU A 357 21.05 -11.80 -20.83
C LEU A 357 20.99 -11.93 -22.37
N SER A 358 21.37 -10.87 -23.09
CA SER A 358 21.46 -10.88 -24.56
C SER A 358 22.56 -11.82 -25.06
N GLN A 359 23.67 -11.94 -24.32
CA GLN A 359 24.74 -12.89 -24.64
C GLN A 359 24.26 -14.35 -24.54
N PHE A 360 23.51 -14.70 -23.49
CA PHE A 360 22.91 -16.04 -23.39
C PHE A 360 21.99 -16.34 -24.57
N LEU A 361 21.07 -15.42 -24.88
CA LEU A 361 20.10 -15.60 -25.98
C LEU A 361 20.75 -15.66 -27.37
N SER A 362 21.97 -15.14 -27.51
CA SER A 362 22.72 -15.19 -28.77
C SER A 362 23.50 -16.50 -28.90
N GLN A 363 24.03 -17.03 -27.80
CA GLN A 363 24.74 -18.31 -27.78
C GLN A 363 23.78 -19.50 -27.94
N ASP A 364 22.57 -19.44 -27.36
CA ASP A 364 21.57 -20.51 -27.51
C ASP A 364 21.12 -20.67 -28.98
N LYS A 365 21.14 -19.60 -29.78
CA LYS A 365 20.84 -19.63 -31.22
C LYS A 365 21.95 -20.24 -32.09
N LEU A 366 23.16 -20.41 -31.52
CA LEU A 366 24.31 -20.97 -32.23
C LEU A 366 24.48 -22.48 -31.98
N THR A 367 23.80 -23.00 -30.96
CA THR A 367 23.85 -24.40 -30.51
C THR A 367 22.67 -25.26 -30.98
N ASP A 368 21.69 -24.65 -31.66
CA ASP A 368 20.50 -25.28 -32.27
C ASP A 368 20.63 -25.19 -33.80
#